data_AF-A0A968MJ35-F1
#
_entry.id   AF-A0A968MJ35-F1
#
_cell.length_a   1.000
_cell.length_b   1.000
_cell.length_c   1.000
_cell.angle_alpha   90.00
_cell.angle_beta   90.00
_cell.angle_gamma   90.00
#
_symmetry.space_group_name_H-M   'P 1'
#
loop_
_entity.id
_entity.type
_entity.pdbx_description
1 polymer ?
#
loop_
_entity_poly.entity_id
_entity_poly.type
_entity_poly.pdbx_seq_one_letter_code
_entity_poly.pdbx_strand_id
1 'polypeptide(L)'
;LSTDFGFNERLTLDLKVKATPPTWTVNTTQFQHTMSYVGQLVIENIVSTDTEDQLAVFVNNQLRGVANVVLDAVSSKYLVFLDVYSNEVAGEELEFRIWDASEGKVRVPVNPTDQMFVLHEFTGTRTNPQIFSASNSVEQAYSLNSGWNWISFPLSSSVLMDVNETLDGLTPVENDRILSQQYFDTYTSAGGWVGSLSSTGNGFNRKELYKVYLTNPGTFTYNGTFDAPSNDPITIGAGWNWIGFISQKNMEINTALATLSPSNGDVIKGQRTFAVYESGLGWGGSLTYLEPTQGYMLRMANTGTLIYPTVSNLTEPNETLVKSSNRLKVLEAQMELTLRIPRKYVHRRHYCRVYSIPYSRK
;
A
#
# COMPACT_ATOMS: atom_id res chain seq x y z
N LEU A 1 -35.72 -13.81 8.02
CA LEU A 1 -37.19 -13.73 7.85
C LEU A 1 -37.61 -15.04 7.21
N SER A 2 -38.64 -15.71 7.72
CA SER A 2 -39.21 -16.90 7.08
C SER A 2 -40.42 -16.47 6.25
N THR A 3 -40.53 -16.97 5.02
CA THR A 3 -41.77 -16.82 4.26
C THR A 3 -42.82 -17.81 4.77
N ASP A 4 -44.10 -17.54 4.48
CA ASP A 4 -45.26 -18.38 4.83
C ASP A 4 -45.22 -19.81 4.22
N PHE A 5 -44.13 -20.18 3.52
CA PHE A 5 -43.86 -21.50 2.94
C PHE A 5 -42.66 -22.22 3.56
N GLY A 6 -42.16 -21.77 4.72
CA GLY A 6 -41.11 -22.49 5.47
C GLY A 6 -39.71 -22.42 4.87
N PHE A 7 -39.46 -21.52 3.92
CA PHE A 7 -38.11 -21.25 3.41
C PHE A 7 -37.44 -20.10 4.17
N ASN A 8 -36.18 -20.30 4.54
CA ASN A 8 -35.32 -19.25 5.11
C ASN A 8 -34.95 -18.25 4.02
N GLU A 9 -35.53 -17.05 4.05
CA GLU A 9 -35.05 -15.94 3.22
C GLU A 9 -33.82 -15.31 3.88
N ARG A 10 -32.69 -15.37 3.17
CA ARG A 10 -31.46 -14.67 3.53
C ARG A 10 -31.67 -13.18 3.25
N LEU A 11 -31.67 -12.37 4.31
CA LEU A 11 -31.55 -10.93 4.19
C LEU A 11 -30.07 -10.63 3.95
N THR A 12 -29.71 -10.29 2.72
CA THR A 12 -28.36 -9.81 2.41
C THR A 12 -28.22 -8.41 2.99
N LEU A 13 -27.42 -8.26 4.05
CA LEU A 13 -27.07 -6.97 4.62
C LEU A 13 -25.78 -6.51 3.95
N ASP A 14 -25.89 -5.50 3.07
CA ASP A 14 -24.71 -4.79 2.57
C ASP A 14 -24.23 -3.83 3.66
N LEU A 15 -23.31 -4.31 4.50
CA LEU A 15 -22.67 -3.49 5.52
C LEU A 15 -21.48 -2.76 4.90
N LYS A 16 -21.61 -1.45 4.64
CA LYS A 16 -20.46 -0.60 4.37
C LYS A 16 -19.94 -0.04 5.70
N VAL A 17 -18.81 -0.56 6.17
CA VAL A 17 -18.07 0.01 7.30
C VAL A 17 -17.22 1.15 6.74
N LYS A 18 -17.65 2.40 6.95
CA LYS A 18 -16.84 3.58 6.59
C LYS A 18 -15.92 3.93 7.75
N ALA A 19 -14.68 4.31 7.45
CA ALA A 19 -13.83 4.94 8.45
C ALA A 19 -14.37 6.33 8.78
N THR A 20 -14.12 6.80 10.00
CA THR A 20 -14.53 8.14 10.43
C THR A 20 -13.65 9.18 9.73
N PRO A 21 -14.25 10.12 8.96
CA PRO A 21 -13.48 11.13 8.25
C PRO A 21 -12.77 12.09 9.22
N PRO A 22 -11.63 12.68 8.82
CA PRO A 22 -10.96 13.70 9.60
C PRO A 22 -11.90 14.88 9.90
N THR A 23 -11.82 15.41 11.11
CA THR A 23 -12.54 16.64 11.47
C THR A 23 -11.78 17.87 10.96
N TRP A 24 -11.73 18.04 9.65
CA TRP A 24 -11.12 19.21 9.01
C TRP A 24 -12.13 20.35 8.94
N THR A 25 -11.87 21.41 9.72
CA THR A 25 -12.69 22.62 9.74
C THR A 25 -11.78 23.81 9.93
N VAL A 26 -11.86 24.77 9.01
CA VAL A 26 -11.06 26.01 9.07
C VAL A 26 -11.92 27.13 9.64
N ASN A 27 -11.43 27.80 10.68
CA ASN A 27 -12.02 29.06 11.12
C ASN A 27 -11.48 30.20 10.25
N THR A 28 -12.19 30.51 9.17
CA THR A 28 -11.76 31.48 8.15
C THR A 28 -11.62 32.90 8.71
N THR A 29 -12.29 33.24 9.81
CA THR A 29 -12.21 34.57 10.45
C THR A 29 -10.83 34.90 11.05
N GLN A 30 -9.93 33.91 11.14
CA GLN A 30 -8.57 34.08 11.65
C GLN A 30 -7.57 34.52 10.56
N PHE A 31 -8.02 34.69 9.32
CA PHE A 31 -7.17 34.94 8.16
C PHE A 31 -7.66 36.14 7.35
N GLN A 32 -6.73 37.00 6.92
CA GLN A 32 -7.03 38.20 6.13
C GLN A 32 -6.78 38.02 4.63
N HIS A 33 -6.14 36.93 4.21
CA HIS A 33 -5.69 36.70 2.85
C HIS A 33 -6.13 35.35 2.33
N THR A 34 -6.40 35.28 1.02
CA THR A 34 -6.85 34.06 0.34
C THR A 34 -6.15 33.87 -1.00
N MET A 35 -6.00 32.60 -1.38
CA MET A 35 -5.77 32.15 -2.75
C MET A 35 -6.66 30.95 -3.04
N SER A 36 -6.85 30.56 -4.29
CA SER A 36 -7.78 29.49 -4.65
C SER A 36 -7.26 28.55 -5.72
N TYR A 37 -7.74 27.31 -5.68
CA TYR A 37 -7.47 26.26 -6.65
C TYR A 37 -8.77 25.71 -7.25
N VAL A 38 -8.77 25.50 -8.56
CA VAL A 38 -9.63 24.50 -9.20
C VAL A 38 -8.78 23.27 -9.46
N GLY A 39 -8.94 22.26 -8.62
CA GLY A 39 -8.13 21.04 -8.65
C GLY A 39 -8.89 19.81 -9.13
N GLN A 40 -8.15 18.73 -9.36
CA GLN A 40 -8.67 17.39 -9.58
C GLN A 40 -7.79 16.39 -8.81
N LEU A 41 -8.42 15.50 -8.06
CA LEU A 41 -7.70 14.51 -7.26
C LEU A 41 -7.38 13.27 -8.10
N VAL A 42 -6.14 12.82 -7.97
CA VAL A 42 -5.67 11.55 -8.54
C VAL A 42 -5.13 10.72 -7.40
N ILE A 43 -5.80 9.61 -7.08
CA ILE A 43 -5.38 8.67 -6.03
C ILE A 43 -4.94 7.41 -6.75
N GLU A 44 -3.68 7.00 -6.53
CA GLU A 44 -3.11 5.80 -7.15
C GLU A 44 -3.23 5.79 -8.69
N ASN A 45 -2.93 6.94 -9.32
CA ASN A 45 -3.03 7.18 -10.77
C ASN A 45 -4.45 7.12 -11.34
N ILE A 46 -5.48 7.04 -10.50
CA ILE A 46 -6.89 7.07 -10.91
C ILE A 46 -7.51 8.40 -10.47
N VAL A 47 -8.21 9.07 -11.39
CA VAL A 47 -8.99 10.27 -11.05
C VAL A 47 -10.07 9.89 -10.05
N SER A 48 -10.06 10.50 -8.87
CA SER A 48 -11.11 10.25 -7.89
C SER A 48 -12.45 10.76 -8.41
N THR A 49 -13.46 9.92 -8.27
CA THR A 49 -14.87 10.24 -8.55
C THR A 49 -15.73 10.14 -7.29
N ASP A 50 -15.11 9.90 -6.13
CA ASP A 50 -15.80 9.80 -4.86
C ASP A 50 -15.99 11.20 -4.25
N THR A 51 -17.23 11.64 -4.13
CA THR A 51 -17.56 12.96 -3.55
C THR A 51 -17.32 13.04 -2.04
N GLU A 52 -17.04 11.91 -1.39
CA GLU A 52 -16.63 11.86 0.02
C GLU A 52 -15.13 12.10 0.21
N ASP A 53 -14.33 12.06 -0.86
CA ASP A 53 -12.91 12.41 -0.81
C ASP A 53 -12.72 13.91 -0.58
N GLN A 54 -11.65 14.26 0.14
CA GLN A 54 -11.35 15.64 0.50
C GLN A 54 -9.90 15.99 0.21
N LEU A 55 -9.66 17.22 -0.25
CA LEU A 55 -8.35 17.84 -0.30
C LEU A 55 -8.25 18.85 0.84
N ALA A 56 -7.20 18.73 1.65
CA ALA A 56 -6.85 19.68 2.68
C ALA A 56 -5.46 20.25 2.44
N VAL A 57 -5.25 21.50 2.87
CA VAL A 57 -3.96 22.18 2.80
C VAL A 57 -3.56 22.68 4.18
N PHE A 58 -2.27 22.57 4.49
CA PHE A 58 -1.68 22.91 5.76
C PHE A 58 -0.48 23.83 5.56
N VAL A 59 -0.26 24.73 6.53
CA VAL A 59 0.99 25.47 6.68
C VAL A 59 1.48 25.21 8.10
N ASN A 60 2.71 24.70 8.25
CA ASN A 60 3.28 24.32 9.55
C ASN A 60 2.31 23.47 10.40
N ASN A 61 1.67 22.48 9.76
CA ASN A 61 0.69 21.57 10.35
C ASN A 61 -0.62 22.24 10.87
N GLN A 62 -0.88 23.52 10.55
CA GLN A 62 -2.16 24.18 10.77
C GLN A 62 -3.00 24.13 9.50
N LEU A 63 -4.24 23.63 9.60
CA LEU A 63 -5.17 23.54 8.47
C LEU A 63 -5.49 24.96 7.95
N ARG A 64 -5.23 25.17 6.66
CA ARG A 64 -5.43 26.45 5.95
C ARG A 64 -6.52 26.38 4.89
N GLY A 65 -7.09 25.21 4.60
CA GLY A 65 -8.14 25.05 3.60
C GLY A 65 -8.58 23.60 3.51
N VAL A 66 -9.84 23.37 3.16
CA VAL A 66 -10.38 22.03 2.89
C VAL A 66 -11.53 22.12 1.89
N ALA A 67 -11.59 21.17 0.95
CA ALA A 67 -12.67 21.05 -0.03
C ALA A 67 -12.96 19.58 -0.36
N ASN A 68 -14.22 19.26 -0.62
CA ASN A 68 -14.66 17.95 -1.09
C ASN A 68 -14.60 17.87 -2.62
N VAL A 69 -14.46 16.65 -3.14
CA VAL A 69 -14.65 16.36 -4.56
C VAL A 69 -16.12 16.58 -4.94
N VAL A 70 -16.35 17.26 -6.06
CA VAL A 70 -17.68 17.52 -6.62
C VAL A 70 -17.70 17.27 -8.13
N LEU A 71 -18.82 16.78 -8.66
CA LEU A 71 -19.04 16.67 -10.09
C LEU A 71 -19.43 18.03 -10.68
N ASP A 72 -18.56 18.64 -11.48
CA ASP A 72 -18.92 19.78 -12.33
C ASP A 72 -19.61 19.27 -13.61
N ALA A 73 -20.94 19.37 -13.63
CA ALA A 73 -21.75 18.83 -14.73
C ALA A 73 -21.45 19.47 -16.10
N VAL A 74 -20.94 20.71 -16.11
CA VAL A 74 -20.63 21.44 -17.35
C VAL A 74 -19.39 20.86 -18.04
N SER A 75 -18.31 20.64 -17.29
CA SER A 75 -17.09 20.00 -17.80
C SER A 75 -17.15 18.48 -17.77
N SER A 76 -18.15 17.89 -17.10
CA SER A 76 -18.25 16.45 -16.81
C SER A 76 -17.01 15.89 -16.08
N LYS A 77 -16.39 16.71 -15.23
CA LYS A 77 -15.21 16.34 -14.42
C LYS A 77 -15.54 16.36 -12.93
N TYR A 78 -14.88 15.47 -12.20
CA TYR A 78 -14.81 15.55 -10.75
C TYR A 78 -13.67 16.50 -10.38
N LEU A 79 -14.01 17.56 -9.65
CA LEU A 79 -13.15 18.69 -9.33
C LEU A 79 -13.20 18.99 -7.82
N VAL A 80 -12.18 19.67 -7.32
CA VAL A 80 -12.16 20.30 -6.00
C VAL A 80 -12.04 21.81 -6.18
N PHE A 81 -12.86 22.57 -5.45
CA PHE A 81 -12.78 24.03 -5.41
C PHE A 81 -12.27 24.42 -4.03
N LEU A 82 -10.96 24.65 -3.93
CA LEU A 82 -10.26 24.84 -2.66
C LEU A 82 -9.88 26.30 -2.49
N ASP A 83 -10.30 26.89 -1.37
CA ASP A 83 -9.75 28.16 -0.89
C ASP A 83 -8.69 27.89 0.20
N VAL A 84 -7.58 28.61 0.09
CA VAL A 84 -6.45 28.55 1.04
C VAL A 84 -6.35 29.90 1.73
N TYR A 85 -6.28 29.89 3.05
CA TYR A 85 -6.30 31.08 3.90
C TYR A 85 -4.91 31.35 4.52
N SER A 86 -4.52 32.62 4.62
CA SER A 86 -3.26 33.05 5.23
C SER A 86 -3.38 34.43 5.89
N ASN A 87 -2.38 34.81 6.69
CA ASN A 87 -2.15 36.18 7.13
C ASN A 87 -0.92 36.83 6.48
N GLU A 88 -0.13 36.04 5.76
CA GLU A 88 1.02 36.52 4.97
C GLU A 88 0.59 36.82 3.54
N VAL A 89 1.29 37.74 2.89
CA VAL A 89 1.00 38.09 1.48
C VAL A 89 1.64 37.11 0.50
N ALA A 90 2.70 36.39 0.90
CA ALA A 90 3.33 35.33 0.14
C ALA A 90 4.31 34.52 1.01
N GLY A 91 4.75 33.36 0.53
CA GLY A 91 5.95 32.67 1.04
C GLY A 91 5.72 31.63 2.13
N GLU A 92 4.47 31.35 2.51
CA GLU A 92 4.13 30.15 3.30
C GLU A 92 4.15 28.91 2.39
N GLU A 93 4.88 27.86 2.78
CA GLU A 93 4.88 26.58 2.08
C GLU A 93 3.57 25.81 2.32
N LEU A 94 2.95 25.32 1.26
CA LEU A 94 1.67 24.62 1.30
C LEU A 94 1.85 23.10 1.26
N GLU A 95 1.45 22.43 2.33
CA GLU A 95 1.42 20.96 2.43
C GLU A 95 0.00 20.43 2.16
N PHE A 96 -0.19 19.67 1.09
CA PHE A 96 -1.48 19.07 0.75
C PHE A 96 -1.64 17.66 1.34
N ARG A 97 -2.86 17.31 1.73
CA ARG A 97 -3.27 15.97 2.18
C ARG A 97 -4.59 15.58 1.54
N ILE A 98 -4.73 14.34 1.12
CA ILE A 98 -5.98 13.81 0.55
C ILE A 98 -6.61 12.83 1.54
N TRP A 99 -7.87 13.04 1.91
CA TRP A 99 -8.68 11.99 2.55
C TRP A 99 -9.33 11.14 1.48
N ASP A 100 -8.97 9.85 1.47
CA ASP A 100 -9.59 8.81 0.66
C ASP A 100 -10.68 8.15 1.51
N ALA A 101 -11.94 8.47 1.23
CA ALA A 101 -13.09 7.96 1.97
C ALA A 101 -13.33 6.47 1.70
N SER A 102 -12.94 5.99 0.51
CA SER A 102 -13.12 4.60 0.08
C SER A 102 -12.22 3.64 0.86
N GLU A 103 -11.00 4.06 1.17
CA GLU A 103 -10.05 3.31 2.00
C GLU A 103 -10.04 3.75 3.46
N GLY A 104 -10.63 4.91 3.77
CA GLY A 104 -10.64 5.46 5.11
C GLY A 104 -9.27 5.93 5.59
N LYS A 105 -8.47 6.51 4.69
CA LYS A 105 -7.07 6.89 4.96
C LYS A 105 -6.78 8.31 4.50
N VAL A 106 -5.99 9.03 5.30
CA VAL A 106 -5.32 10.26 4.84
C VAL A 106 -4.06 9.85 4.07
N ARG A 107 -3.94 10.29 2.83
CA ARG A 107 -2.81 10.06 1.93
C ARG A 107 -1.87 11.26 1.93
N VAL A 108 -0.59 10.96 2.12
CA VAL A 108 0.56 11.87 2.03
C VAL A 108 1.76 11.08 1.49
N PRO A 109 2.70 11.73 0.76
CA PRO A 109 2.63 13.11 0.27
C PRO A 109 1.64 13.27 -0.89
N VAL A 110 1.18 14.51 -1.10
CA VAL A 110 0.36 14.89 -2.26
C VAL A 110 1.20 15.80 -3.15
N ASN A 111 1.34 15.46 -4.43
CA ASN A 111 2.02 16.31 -5.41
C ASN A 111 1.02 17.31 -6.02
N PRO A 112 1.45 18.54 -6.38
CA PRO A 112 2.80 19.09 -6.22
C PRO A 112 3.15 19.43 -4.75
N THR A 113 4.43 19.28 -4.39
CA THR A 113 4.94 19.53 -3.02
C THR A 113 5.66 20.86 -2.85
N ASP A 114 5.85 21.62 -3.92
CA ASP A 114 6.64 22.86 -3.99
C ASP A 114 5.77 24.13 -4.05
N GLN A 115 4.51 24.02 -3.63
CA GLN A 115 3.55 25.12 -3.74
C GLN A 115 3.72 26.12 -2.60
N MET A 116 3.67 27.39 -2.95
CA MET A 116 3.78 28.50 -2.00
C MET A 116 2.50 29.32 -2.01
N PHE A 117 2.09 29.81 -0.85
CA PHE A 117 1.02 30.78 -0.75
C PHE A 117 1.43 32.08 -1.45
N VAL A 118 0.53 32.64 -2.25
CA VAL A 118 0.64 33.99 -2.83
C VAL A 118 -0.75 34.63 -2.80
N LEU A 119 -0.83 35.84 -2.25
CA LEU A 119 -2.08 36.58 -2.10
C LEU A 119 -2.83 36.72 -3.44
N HIS A 120 -4.13 36.39 -3.41
CA HIS A 120 -5.07 36.47 -4.53
C HIS A 120 -4.74 35.57 -5.73
N GLU A 121 -3.73 34.72 -5.62
CA GLU A 121 -3.39 33.79 -6.70
C GLU A 121 -4.54 32.81 -6.95
N PHE A 122 -4.73 32.45 -8.21
CA PHE A 122 -5.76 31.53 -8.63
C PHE A 122 -5.18 30.51 -9.61
N THR A 123 -5.21 29.23 -9.23
CA THR A 123 -4.58 28.17 -10.01
C THR A 123 -5.59 27.14 -10.53
N GLY A 124 -5.45 26.79 -11.81
CA GLY A 124 -6.32 25.81 -12.48
C GLY A 124 -7.61 26.41 -13.04
N THR A 125 -8.33 25.61 -13.83
CA THR A 125 -9.62 25.97 -14.43
C THR A 125 -10.54 24.74 -14.46
N ARG A 126 -11.84 24.92 -14.73
CA ARG A 126 -12.77 23.78 -14.85
C ARG A 126 -12.44 22.82 -16.00
N THR A 127 -11.79 23.29 -17.06
CA THR A 127 -11.37 22.46 -18.19
C THR A 127 -9.94 21.94 -18.05
N ASN A 128 -9.06 22.71 -17.40
CA ASN A 128 -7.68 22.33 -17.09
C ASN A 128 -7.39 22.55 -15.60
N PRO A 129 -7.82 21.64 -14.71
CA PRO A 129 -7.62 21.77 -13.27
C PRO A 129 -6.17 21.49 -12.85
N GLN A 130 -5.77 22.02 -11.70
CA GLN A 130 -4.54 21.61 -11.02
C GLN A 130 -4.66 20.15 -10.58
N ILE A 131 -3.72 19.29 -10.98
CA ILE A 131 -3.72 17.91 -10.51
C ILE A 131 -3.09 17.86 -9.12
N PHE A 132 -3.82 17.27 -8.17
CA PHE A 132 -3.32 16.91 -6.86
C PHE A 132 -3.27 15.38 -6.77
N SER A 133 -2.07 14.82 -6.77
CA SER A 133 -1.88 13.37 -6.80
C SER A 133 -1.33 12.81 -5.50
N ALA A 134 -2.11 11.94 -4.87
CA ALA A 134 -1.66 11.07 -3.80
C ALA A 134 -1.30 9.71 -4.42
N SER A 135 -0.02 9.36 -4.41
CA SER A 135 0.42 8.01 -4.78
C SER A 135 0.77 7.23 -3.51
N ASN A 136 0.52 5.91 -3.51
CA ASN A 136 1.13 5.01 -2.52
C ASN A 136 2.62 4.75 -2.80
N SER A 137 3.23 5.56 -3.66
CA SER A 137 4.61 5.38 -4.05
C SER A 137 5.50 5.73 -2.88
N VAL A 138 6.34 4.78 -2.49
CA VAL A 138 7.39 4.96 -1.50
C VAL A 138 8.73 4.69 -2.15
N GLU A 139 9.77 5.36 -1.66
CA GLU A 139 11.14 5.11 -2.09
C GLU A 139 11.71 3.92 -1.31
N GLN A 140 12.25 2.93 -2.02
CA GLN A 140 13.00 1.82 -1.44
C GLN A 140 14.48 1.99 -1.73
N ALA A 141 15.27 2.16 -0.68
CA ALA A 141 16.73 2.24 -0.76
C ALA A 141 17.38 0.85 -0.62
N TYR A 142 18.51 0.67 -1.32
CA TYR A 142 19.40 -0.48 -1.22
C TYR A 142 20.82 -0.03 -0.91
N SER A 143 21.52 -0.81 -0.09
CA SER A 143 22.96 -0.68 0.14
C SER A 143 23.63 -2.01 -0.17
N LEU A 144 24.36 -2.07 -1.29
CA LEU A 144 25.02 -3.27 -1.79
C LEU A 144 26.51 -3.22 -1.45
N ASN A 145 27.03 -4.36 -1.00
CA ASN A 145 28.45 -4.53 -0.69
C ASN A 145 29.25 -4.89 -1.95
N SER A 146 30.57 -4.75 -1.88
CA SER A 146 31.46 -5.41 -2.83
C SER A 146 31.30 -6.94 -2.72
N GLY A 147 31.33 -7.62 -3.87
CA GLY A 147 31.05 -9.03 -4.03
C GLY A 147 29.57 -9.32 -4.31
N TRP A 148 29.15 -10.54 -3.97
CA TRP A 148 27.78 -11.00 -4.19
C TRP A 148 26.81 -10.43 -3.14
N ASN A 149 25.64 -10.01 -3.59
CA ASN A 149 24.51 -9.56 -2.79
C ASN A 149 23.26 -10.31 -3.26
N TRP A 150 22.43 -10.81 -2.33
CA TRP A 150 21.16 -11.47 -2.67
C TRP A 150 20.01 -10.52 -2.35
N ILE A 151 19.32 -10.07 -3.39
CA ILE A 151 18.28 -9.04 -3.26
C ILE A 151 16.96 -9.48 -3.87
N SER A 152 15.87 -8.84 -3.45
CA SER A 152 14.58 -8.86 -4.12
C SER A 152 13.91 -7.50 -3.99
N PHE A 153 12.81 -7.29 -4.72
CA PHE A 153 12.13 -5.99 -4.84
C PHE A 153 10.77 -6.04 -4.15
N PRO A 154 10.57 -5.40 -2.98
CA PRO A 154 9.31 -5.52 -2.23
C PRO A 154 8.18 -4.64 -2.77
N LEU A 155 8.47 -3.62 -3.60
CA LEU A 155 7.48 -2.71 -4.18
C LEU A 155 7.15 -3.08 -5.63
N SER A 156 5.92 -2.76 -6.04
CA SER A 156 5.45 -2.78 -7.42
C SER A 156 5.86 -1.50 -8.11
N SER A 157 6.55 -1.61 -9.25
CA SER A 157 6.96 -0.44 -10.03
C SER A 157 7.22 -0.82 -11.48
N SER A 158 6.84 0.06 -12.41
CA SER A 158 7.14 -0.11 -13.83
C SER A 158 8.63 -0.02 -14.13
N VAL A 159 9.41 0.67 -13.28
CA VAL A 159 10.86 0.80 -13.45
C VAL A 159 11.56 -0.55 -13.45
N LEU A 160 11.01 -1.53 -12.73
CA LEU A 160 11.56 -2.88 -12.64
C LEU A 160 11.70 -3.57 -14.00
N MET A 161 10.94 -3.15 -15.02
CA MET A 161 11.04 -3.70 -16.37
C MET A 161 12.33 -3.29 -17.11
N ASP A 162 13.02 -2.24 -16.63
CA ASP A 162 14.31 -1.80 -17.14
C ASP A 162 15.39 -1.92 -16.05
N VAL A 163 16.37 -2.79 -16.29
CA VAL A 163 17.46 -3.06 -15.33
C VAL A 163 18.36 -1.84 -15.14
N ASN A 164 18.61 -1.07 -16.21
CA ASN A 164 19.46 0.10 -16.15
C ASN A 164 18.78 1.24 -15.39
N GLU A 165 17.48 1.44 -15.64
CA GLU A 165 16.70 2.44 -14.91
C GLU A 165 16.52 2.07 -13.43
N THR A 166 16.23 0.78 -13.13
CA THR A 166 16.04 0.32 -11.75
C THR A 166 17.28 0.50 -10.89
N LEU A 167 18.46 0.27 -11.46
CA LEU A 167 19.74 0.34 -10.75
C LEU A 167 20.46 1.68 -10.95
N ASP A 168 19.75 2.69 -11.45
CA ASP A 168 20.29 4.03 -11.59
C ASP A 168 20.75 4.56 -10.21
N GLY A 169 21.99 5.04 -10.15
CA GLY A 169 22.68 5.38 -8.90
C GLY A 169 23.80 4.42 -8.51
N LEU A 170 23.82 3.18 -9.01
CA LEU A 170 25.01 2.34 -8.92
C LEU A 170 26.10 2.81 -9.90
N THR A 171 27.37 2.59 -9.55
CA THR A 171 28.53 2.78 -10.43
C THR A 171 29.23 1.45 -10.70
N PRO A 172 28.56 0.49 -11.37
CA PRO A 172 29.16 -0.80 -11.69
C PRO A 172 30.33 -0.65 -12.66
N VAL A 173 31.21 -1.66 -12.68
CA VAL A 173 32.37 -1.71 -13.59
C VAL A 173 32.27 -2.91 -14.53
N GLU A 174 33.12 -2.91 -15.55
CA GLU A 174 33.15 -3.95 -16.57
C GLU A 174 33.17 -5.36 -15.95
N ASN A 175 32.25 -6.22 -16.40
CA ASN A 175 32.05 -7.59 -15.93
C ASN A 175 31.35 -7.78 -14.57
N ASP A 176 30.84 -6.74 -13.93
CA ASP A 176 29.86 -6.90 -12.84
C ASP A 176 28.62 -7.65 -13.37
N ARG A 177 27.92 -8.41 -12.50
CA ARG A 177 26.93 -9.40 -12.96
C ARG A 177 25.64 -9.37 -12.16
N ILE A 178 24.53 -9.64 -12.84
CA ILE A 178 23.24 -9.92 -12.23
C ILE A 178 22.80 -11.31 -12.68
N LEU A 179 22.38 -12.15 -11.74
CA LEU A 179 21.82 -13.47 -12.01
C LEU A 179 20.41 -13.56 -11.43
N SER A 180 19.46 -14.02 -12.24
CA SER A 180 18.23 -14.63 -11.76
C SER A 180 18.34 -16.15 -11.84
N GLN A 181 17.26 -16.87 -11.54
CA GLN A 181 17.25 -18.32 -11.70
C GLN A 181 17.38 -18.77 -13.17
N GLN A 182 16.91 -17.96 -14.12
CA GLN A 182 16.85 -18.31 -15.54
C GLN A 182 17.68 -17.38 -16.44
N TYR A 183 17.92 -16.15 -16.00
CA TYR A 183 18.49 -15.09 -16.81
C TYR A 183 19.73 -14.47 -16.14
N PHE A 184 20.47 -13.69 -16.92
CA PHE A 184 21.60 -12.92 -16.41
C PHE A 184 21.80 -11.65 -17.22
N ASP A 185 22.41 -10.66 -16.58
CA ASP A 185 23.02 -9.51 -17.24
C ASP A 185 24.48 -9.36 -16.80
N THR A 186 25.29 -8.74 -17.65
CA THR A 186 26.65 -8.31 -17.36
C THR A 186 26.77 -6.83 -17.67
N TYR A 187 27.46 -6.09 -16.80
CA TYR A 187 27.70 -4.68 -17.05
C TYR A 187 28.82 -4.48 -18.06
N THR A 188 28.57 -3.59 -19.02
CA THR A 188 29.52 -3.12 -20.03
C THR A 188 29.55 -1.60 -20.05
N SER A 189 30.72 -0.99 -20.19
CA SER A 189 30.86 0.47 -20.19
C SER A 189 30.12 1.16 -21.34
N ALA A 190 29.86 0.45 -22.44
CA ALA A 190 29.20 0.99 -23.62
C ALA A 190 27.67 0.86 -23.58
N GLY A 191 27.15 -0.19 -22.93
CA GLY A 191 25.74 -0.56 -22.98
C GLY A 191 25.02 -0.62 -21.64
N GLY A 192 25.72 -0.36 -20.53
CA GLY A 192 25.17 -0.56 -19.20
C GLY A 192 25.02 -2.05 -18.87
N TRP A 193 23.97 -2.39 -18.10
CA TRP A 193 23.55 -3.76 -17.87
C TRP A 193 22.93 -4.35 -19.13
N VAL A 194 23.54 -5.41 -19.67
CA VAL A 194 23.10 -6.08 -20.89
C VAL A 194 23.14 -7.59 -20.74
N GLY A 195 22.14 -8.28 -21.29
CA GLY A 195 22.03 -9.73 -21.21
C GLY A 195 20.61 -10.23 -21.36
N SER A 196 20.38 -11.49 -20.99
CA SER A 196 19.08 -12.14 -21.13
C SER A 196 18.05 -11.64 -20.12
N LEU A 197 18.46 -11.05 -19.00
CA LEU A 197 17.54 -10.48 -18.02
C LEU A 197 16.89 -9.21 -18.58
N SER A 198 17.69 -8.29 -19.12
CA SER A 198 17.19 -7.08 -19.78
C SER A 198 16.45 -7.38 -21.10
N SER A 199 16.94 -8.32 -21.92
CA SER A 199 16.39 -8.52 -23.27
C SER A 199 15.21 -9.49 -23.36
N THR A 200 15.18 -10.54 -22.54
CA THR A 200 14.14 -11.60 -22.60
C THR A 200 13.43 -11.82 -21.28
N GLY A 201 14.08 -11.53 -20.16
CA GLY A 201 13.53 -11.65 -18.81
C GLY A 201 12.60 -10.50 -18.42
N ASN A 202 12.56 -9.43 -19.22
CA ASN A 202 11.76 -8.22 -18.97
C ASN A 202 12.12 -7.56 -17.62
N GLY A 203 13.41 -7.51 -17.32
CA GLY A 203 13.95 -6.88 -16.12
C GLY A 203 13.73 -7.68 -14.84
N PHE A 204 13.54 -6.98 -13.74
CA PHE A 204 13.31 -7.54 -12.41
C PHE A 204 11.83 -7.86 -12.16
N ASN A 205 11.61 -8.94 -11.42
CA ASN A 205 10.31 -9.39 -10.96
C ASN A 205 10.34 -9.52 -9.43
N ARG A 206 9.43 -8.84 -8.74
CA ARG A 206 9.34 -8.87 -7.27
C ARG A 206 9.13 -10.26 -6.66
N LYS A 207 8.67 -11.23 -7.45
CA LYS A 207 8.49 -12.63 -7.04
C LYS A 207 9.79 -13.43 -7.00
N GLU A 208 10.90 -12.87 -7.49
CA GLU A 208 12.17 -13.57 -7.66
C GLU A 208 13.29 -13.02 -6.77
N LEU A 209 14.26 -13.89 -6.49
CA LEU A 209 15.57 -13.51 -5.96
C LEU A 209 16.52 -13.18 -7.11
N TYR A 210 17.35 -12.15 -6.92
CA TYR A 210 18.47 -11.80 -7.78
C TYR A 210 19.79 -11.84 -7.01
N LYS A 211 20.83 -12.33 -7.66
CA LYS A 211 22.21 -12.27 -7.15
C LYS A 211 22.98 -11.22 -7.94
N VAL A 212 23.39 -10.16 -7.27
CA VAL A 212 24.14 -9.05 -7.87
C VAL A 212 25.57 -9.11 -7.38
N TYR A 213 26.51 -9.28 -8.30
CA TYR A 213 27.94 -9.12 -8.04
C TYR A 213 28.36 -7.71 -8.43
N LEU A 214 28.94 -6.98 -7.48
CA LEU A 214 29.57 -5.70 -7.73
C LEU A 214 31.04 -5.71 -7.33
N THR A 215 31.91 -5.14 -8.14
CA THR A 215 33.31 -4.97 -7.77
C THR A 215 33.44 -3.91 -6.68
N ASN A 216 32.71 -2.80 -6.80
CA ASN A 216 32.66 -1.72 -5.82
C ASN A 216 31.30 -1.69 -5.10
N PRO A 217 31.24 -1.41 -3.79
CA PRO A 217 29.96 -1.24 -3.11
C PRO A 217 29.21 -0.02 -3.66
N GLY A 218 27.90 0.01 -3.49
CA GLY A 218 27.08 1.11 -4.00
C GLY A 218 25.67 1.11 -3.42
N THR A 219 24.96 2.22 -3.63
CA THR A 219 23.58 2.42 -3.20
C THR A 219 22.74 2.83 -4.38
N PHE A 220 21.48 2.41 -4.41
CA PHE A 220 20.49 2.92 -5.35
C PHE A 220 19.13 2.99 -4.66
N THR A 221 18.21 3.75 -5.23
CA THR A 221 16.82 3.80 -4.79
C THR A 221 15.90 3.53 -5.96
N TYR A 222 14.70 3.01 -5.69
CA TYR A 222 13.65 2.97 -6.68
C TYR A 222 12.30 3.27 -6.01
N ASN A 223 11.42 3.92 -6.77
CA ASN A 223 10.08 4.28 -6.30
C ASN A 223 9.06 3.23 -6.76
N GLY A 224 8.11 2.90 -5.88
CA GLY A 224 7.03 1.98 -6.21
C GLY A 224 5.93 1.94 -5.16
N THR A 225 4.81 1.31 -5.49
CA THR A 225 3.70 1.12 -4.56
C THR A 225 3.84 -0.20 -3.82
N PHE A 226 3.33 -0.23 -2.59
CA PHE A 226 3.14 -1.51 -1.91
C PHE A 226 1.77 -2.09 -2.25
N ASP A 227 1.76 -3.07 -3.14
CA ASP A 227 0.55 -3.81 -3.47
C ASP A 227 0.38 -5.01 -2.51
N ALA A 228 -0.87 -5.41 -2.26
CA ALA A 228 -1.19 -6.55 -1.41
C ALA A 228 -0.47 -7.82 -1.92
N PRO A 229 0.23 -8.60 -1.06
CA PRO A 229 0.97 -9.78 -1.52
C PRO A 229 0.10 -10.87 -2.16
N SER A 230 -1.21 -10.87 -1.91
CA SER A 230 -2.18 -11.74 -2.59
C SER A 230 -2.28 -11.51 -4.10
N ASN A 231 -1.85 -10.35 -4.59
CA ASN A 231 -1.84 -10.02 -6.02
C ASN A 231 -0.66 -10.70 -6.75
N ASP A 232 0.37 -11.13 -6.00
CA ASP A 232 1.60 -11.70 -6.53
C ASP A 232 1.86 -13.12 -5.99
N PRO A 233 0.97 -14.10 -6.24
CA PRO A 233 1.22 -15.48 -5.85
C PRO A 233 2.49 -16.02 -6.54
N ILE A 234 3.39 -16.61 -5.74
CA ILE A 234 4.64 -17.20 -6.22
C ILE A 234 4.42 -18.70 -6.41
N THR A 235 4.52 -19.16 -7.66
CA THR A 235 4.48 -20.60 -7.97
C THR A 235 5.77 -21.27 -7.51
N ILE A 236 5.63 -22.32 -6.71
CA ILE A 236 6.74 -23.09 -6.16
C ILE A 236 6.76 -24.47 -6.83
N GLY A 237 7.86 -24.78 -7.50
CA GLY A 237 8.15 -26.09 -8.08
C GLY A 237 8.86 -27.03 -7.10
N ALA A 238 8.90 -28.32 -7.43
CA ALA A 238 9.81 -29.26 -6.76
C ALA A 238 11.27 -28.91 -7.09
N GLY A 239 12.15 -29.01 -6.10
CA GLY A 239 13.53 -28.57 -6.19
C GLY A 239 13.71 -27.11 -5.74
N TRP A 240 14.75 -26.44 -6.25
CA TRP A 240 15.11 -25.09 -5.85
C TRP A 240 14.28 -24.03 -6.58
N ASN A 241 13.78 -23.06 -5.82
CA ASN A 241 13.04 -21.89 -6.26
C ASN A 241 13.74 -20.65 -5.72
N TRP A 242 14.00 -19.65 -6.57
CA TRP A 242 14.60 -18.38 -6.18
C TRP A 242 13.46 -17.39 -5.97
N ILE A 243 13.10 -17.14 -4.71
CA ILE A 243 11.91 -16.38 -4.33
C ILE A 243 12.29 -15.01 -3.79
N GLY A 244 11.52 -14.00 -4.18
CA GLY A 244 11.54 -12.68 -3.58
C GLY A 244 10.66 -12.62 -2.33
N PHE A 245 10.84 -11.58 -1.51
CA PHE A 245 10.01 -11.33 -0.34
C PHE A 245 9.16 -10.07 -0.53
N ILE A 246 7.84 -10.28 -0.62
CA ILE A 246 6.85 -9.25 -0.95
C ILE A 246 6.17 -8.79 0.34
N SER A 247 6.85 -7.95 1.12
CA SER A 247 6.37 -7.36 2.36
C SER A 247 7.17 -6.10 2.71
N GLN A 248 6.56 -5.14 3.40
CA GLN A 248 7.24 -3.94 3.92
C GLN A 248 7.88 -4.16 5.30
N LYS A 249 7.55 -5.27 5.97
CA LYS A 249 8.05 -5.57 7.31
C LYS A 249 8.67 -6.95 7.35
N ASN A 250 9.67 -7.09 8.22
CA ASN A 250 10.24 -8.39 8.56
C ASN A 250 9.13 -9.33 9.01
N MET A 251 9.18 -10.59 8.58
CA MET A 251 8.18 -11.58 8.90
C MET A 251 8.84 -12.85 9.39
N GLU A 252 8.36 -13.39 10.50
CA GLU A 252 8.84 -14.66 11.03
C GLU A 252 8.60 -15.77 9.99
N ILE A 253 9.57 -16.68 9.86
CA ILE A 253 9.64 -17.61 8.73
C ILE A 253 8.44 -18.58 8.65
N ASN A 254 7.96 -19.10 9.79
CA ASN A 254 6.79 -19.98 9.82
C ASN A 254 5.52 -19.23 9.41
N THR A 255 5.43 -17.95 9.77
CA THR A 255 4.34 -17.06 9.35
C THR A 255 4.42 -16.75 7.85
N ALA A 256 5.62 -16.44 7.35
CA ALA A 256 5.83 -16.08 5.94
C ALA A 256 5.54 -17.23 4.98
N LEU A 257 5.90 -18.46 5.36
CA LEU A 257 5.76 -19.65 4.52
C LEU A 257 4.49 -20.46 4.82
N ALA A 258 3.54 -19.90 5.59
CA ALA A 258 2.38 -20.61 6.14
C ALA A 258 1.43 -21.18 5.07
N THR A 259 1.42 -20.65 3.84
CA THR A 259 0.57 -21.15 2.76
C THR A 259 1.13 -22.40 2.08
N LEU A 260 2.38 -22.76 2.36
CA LEU A 260 3.02 -23.94 1.81
C LEU A 260 2.74 -25.18 2.65
N SER A 261 2.89 -26.35 2.03
CA SER A 261 2.83 -27.66 2.69
C SER A 261 4.18 -28.38 2.58
N PRO A 262 5.21 -27.91 3.33
CA PRO A 262 6.56 -28.46 3.26
C PRO A 262 6.65 -29.89 3.80
N SER A 263 7.62 -30.64 3.28
CA SER A 263 8.01 -31.97 3.75
C SER A 263 9.26 -31.91 4.62
N ASN A 264 9.49 -32.95 5.42
CA ASN A 264 10.66 -33.05 6.26
C ASN A 264 11.96 -32.91 5.44
N GLY A 265 12.83 -31.99 5.82
CA GLY A 265 14.08 -31.73 5.10
C GLY A 265 13.98 -30.76 3.90
N ASP A 266 12.83 -30.12 3.69
CA ASP A 266 12.73 -28.92 2.86
C ASP A 266 13.57 -27.79 3.48
N VAL A 267 14.19 -26.95 2.64
CA VAL A 267 15.22 -26.00 3.08
C VAL A 267 15.00 -24.64 2.47
N ILE A 268 15.12 -23.59 3.26
CA ILE A 268 15.22 -22.21 2.77
C ILE A 268 16.58 -21.62 3.16
N LYS A 269 17.19 -20.88 2.24
CA LYS A 269 18.47 -20.21 2.42
C LYS A 269 18.34 -18.73 2.14
N GLY A 270 18.79 -17.91 3.09
CA GLY A 270 19.28 -16.57 2.82
C GLY A 270 20.74 -16.64 2.38
N GLN A 271 21.34 -15.48 2.11
CA GLN A 271 22.73 -15.43 1.64
C GLN A 271 23.74 -16.03 2.64
N ARG A 272 23.47 -15.87 3.95
CA ARG A 272 24.38 -16.28 5.04
C ARG A 272 23.69 -17.15 6.10
N THR A 273 22.39 -17.40 5.93
CA THR A 273 21.53 -18.06 6.91
C THR A 273 20.68 -19.12 6.23
N PHE A 274 20.13 -20.04 6.99
CA PHE A 274 19.24 -21.06 6.46
C PHE A 274 18.26 -21.56 7.53
N ALA A 275 17.18 -22.17 7.08
CA ALA A 275 16.27 -22.95 7.91
C ALA A 275 15.87 -24.25 7.21
N VAL A 276 15.54 -25.26 8.00
CA VAL A 276 15.06 -26.56 7.56
C VAL A 276 13.68 -26.78 8.16
N TYR A 277 12.78 -27.38 7.39
CA TYR A 277 11.47 -27.77 7.89
C TYR A 277 11.51 -29.16 8.52
N GLU A 278 10.96 -29.26 9.74
CA GLU A 278 10.75 -30.51 10.45
C GLU A 278 9.28 -30.64 10.86
N SER A 279 8.65 -31.78 10.55
CA SER A 279 7.24 -32.03 10.84
C SER A 279 6.95 -31.96 12.34
N GLY A 280 5.99 -31.14 12.73
CA GLY A 280 5.63 -30.89 14.14
C GLY A 280 6.47 -29.83 14.83
N LEU A 281 7.60 -29.39 14.26
CA LEU A 281 8.42 -28.30 14.78
C LEU A 281 8.36 -27.03 13.91
N GLY A 282 8.05 -27.18 12.62
CA GLY A 282 8.04 -26.08 11.67
C GLY A 282 9.42 -25.82 11.06
N TRP A 283 9.58 -24.64 10.47
CA TRP A 283 10.86 -24.12 9.99
C TRP A 283 11.73 -23.69 11.16
N GLY A 284 12.97 -24.18 11.20
CA GLY A 284 13.96 -23.82 12.22
C GLY A 284 15.39 -23.76 11.66
N GLY A 285 16.20 -22.85 12.20
CA GLY A 285 17.59 -22.66 11.79
C GLY A 285 18.15 -21.28 12.16
N SER A 286 19.20 -20.86 11.46
CA SER A 286 19.78 -19.52 11.63
C SER A 286 19.01 -18.42 10.90
N LEU A 287 18.13 -18.78 9.96
CA LEU A 287 17.17 -17.87 9.35
C LEU A 287 15.84 -17.95 10.10
N THR A 288 15.52 -16.93 10.89
CA THR A 288 14.29 -16.87 11.69
C THR A 288 13.25 -15.88 11.14
N TYR A 289 13.69 -14.90 10.35
CA TYR A 289 12.84 -13.89 9.71
C TYR A 289 13.21 -13.73 8.23
N LEU A 290 12.21 -13.42 7.40
CA LEU A 290 12.41 -12.86 6.07
C LEU A 290 12.35 -11.34 6.16
N GLU A 291 13.32 -10.66 5.57
CA GLU A 291 13.47 -9.21 5.58
C GLU A 291 13.15 -8.60 4.20
N PRO A 292 12.49 -7.42 4.16
CA PRO A 292 12.34 -6.64 2.93
C PRO A 292 13.71 -6.42 2.28
N THR A 293 13.76 -6.33 0.95
CA THR A 293 14.98 -6.19 0.12
C THR A 293 15.85 -7.43 -0.07
N GLN A 294 15.67 -8.49 0.74
CA GLN A 294 16.43 -9.74 0.60
C GLN A 294 15.66 -10.80 -0.18
N GLY A 295 16.36 -11.53 -1.04
CA GLY A 295 15.81 -12.71 -1.73
C GLY A 295 16.30 -14.03 -1.11
N TYR A 296 15.57 -15.11 -1.35
CA TYR A 296 15.82 -16.42 -0.72
C TYR A 296 15.79 -17.56 -1.74
N MET A 297 16.56 -18.62 -1.48
CA MET A 297 16.46 -19.87 -2.21
C MET A 297 15.67 -20.87 -1.38
N LEU A 298 14.52 -21.32 -1.87
CA LEU A 298 13.63 -22.28 -1.24
C LEU A 298 13.65 -23.61 -2.00
N ARG A 299 14.08 -24.69 -1.34
CA ARG A 299 14.01 -26.06 -1.85
C ARG A 299 12.82 -26.79 -1.26
N MET A 300 11.90 -27.21 -2.11
CA MET A 300 10.70 -27.95 -1.72
C MET A 300 10.66 -29.32 -2.39
N ALA A 301 10.16 -30.33 -1.68
CA ALA A 301 9.87 -31.64 -2.25
C ALA A 301 8.60 -31.61 -3.12
N ASN A 302 7.58 -30.87 -2.68
CA ASN A 302 6.28 -30.76 -3.34
C ASN A 302 6.12 -29.38 -3.98
N THR A 303 5.30 -29.33 -5.03
CA THR A 303 4.87 -28.05 -5.61
C THR A 303 3.90 -27.33 -4.67
N GLY A 304 3.74 -26.02 -4.85
CA GLY A 304 2.81 -25.23 -4.08
C GLY A 304 2.69 -23.80 -4.60
N THR A 305 1.89 -23.00 -3.92
CA THR A 305 1.77 -21.57 -4.19
C THR A 305 2.03 -20.82 -2.90
N LEU A 306 3.05 -19.96 -2.92
CA LEU A 306 3.39 -19.10 -1.80
C LEU A 306 2.66 -17.77 -1.94
N ILE A 307 1.93 -17.39 -0.89
CA ILE A 307 1.30 -16.07 -0.76
C ILE A 307 1.68 -15.55 0.62
N TYR A 308 2.39 -14.42 0.68
CA TYR A 308 2.77 -13.83 1.95
C TYR A 308 1.54 -13.20 2.66
N PRO A 309 1.45 -13.27 3.99
CA PRO A 309 0.45 -12.55 4.78
C PRO A 309 0.49 -11.03 4.60
N THR A 310 -0.66 -10.36 4.68
CA THR A 310 -0.75 -8.89 4.73
C THR A 310 -0.37 -8.37 6.12
N VAL A 311 0.60 -7.46 6.18
CA VAL A 311 1.13 -6.89 7.44
C VAL A 311 0.14 -5.98 8.18
N SER A 312 -0.98 -5.59 7.57
CA SER A 312 -2.05 -4.82 8.25
C SER A 312 -2.78 -5.62 9.33
N ASN A 313 -2.65 -6.96 9.34
CA ASN A 313 -3.34 -7.86 10.28
C ASN A 313 -2.40 -8.57 11.26
N LEU A 314 -1.09 -8.27 11.24
CA LEU A 314 -0.18 -8.81 12.24
C LEU A 314 -0.21 -7.91 13.47
N THR A 315 -1.21 -8.12 14.33
CA THR A 315 -1.07 -7.78 15.75
C THR A 315 0.19 -8.48 16.25
N GLU A 316 1.11 -7.73 16.84
CA GLU A 316 2.31 -8.30 17.47
C GLU A 316 1.92 -9.50 18.34
N PRO A 317 2.71 -10.59 18.35
CA PRO A 317 2.40 -11.73 19.18
C PRO A 317 2.40 -11.28 20.64
N ASN A 318 1.22 -11.25 21.24
CA ASN A 318 1.01 -10.92 22.65
C ASN A 318 1.97 -11.75 23.51
N GLU A 319 2.85 -11.06 24.24
CA GLU A 319 3.46 -11.62 25.42
C GLU A 319 2.36 -12.16 26.34
N THR A 320 2.52 -13.41 26.72
CA THR A 320 1.62 -14.15 27.61
C THR A 320 1.40 -13.42 28.93
N LEU A 321 0.19 -12.90 29.18
CA LEU A 321 -0.29 -12.64 30.54
C LEU A 321 -1.79 -12.95 30.68
N VAL A 322 -2.04 -14.06 31.40
CA VAL A 322 -3.02 -14.25 32.47
C VAL A 322 -4.44 -13.69 32.26
N LYS A 323 -5.42 -14.62 32.24
CA LYS A 323 -6.86 -14.42 32.43
C LYS A 323 -7.24 -13.11 33.15
N SER A 324 -7.87 -12.17 32.44
CA SER A 324 -9.04 -11.42 32.95
C SER A 324 -9.72 -10.57 31.87
N SER A 325 -11.02 -10.85 31.67
CA SER A 325 -12.10 -9.90 31.37
C SER A 325 -11.87 -8.79 30.32
N ASN A 326 -12.13 -9.10 29.04
CA ASN A 326 -12.27 -8.09 27.97
C ASN A 326 -13.41 -7.10 28.26
N ARG A 327 -13.07 -5.81 28.39
CA ARG A 327 -13.97 -4.70 28.02
C ARG A 327 -13.56 -4.23 26.62
N LEU A 328 -14.43 -4.46 25.65
CA LEU A 328 -14.32 -3.89 24.30
C LEU A 328 -14.28 -2.36 24.41
N LYS A 329 -13.21 -1.73 23.96
CA LYS A 329 -13.24 -0.29 23.60
C LYS A 329 -13.92 -0.20 22.24
N VAL A 330 -15.07 0.45 22.20
CA VAL A 330 -15.79 0.78 20.98
C VAL A 330 -14.98 1.87 20.27
N LEU A 331 -14.44 1.53 19.09
CA LEU A 331 -14.01 2.53 18.11
C LEU A 331 -15.30 3.12 17.51
N GLU A 332 -15.49 4.42 17.63
CA GLU A 332 -16.65 5.12 17.06
C GLU A 332 -16.55 5.13 15.52
N ALA A 333 -17.06 4.08 14.88
CA ALA A 333 -17.39 4.09 13.45
C ALA A 333 -18.84 4.53 13.29
N GLN A 334 -19.10 5.51 12.43
CA GLN A 334 -20.48 5.84 12.05
C GLN A 334 -21.02 4.75 11.11
N MET A 335 -21.96 3.95 11.61
CA MET A 335 -22.67 2.95 10.81
C MET A 335 -23.89 3.60 10.16
N GLU A 336 -23.85 3.87 8.86
CA GLU A 336 -25.06 4.13 8.08
C GLU A 336 -25.65 2.82 7.55
N LEU A 337 -26.89 2.53 7.93
CA LEU A 337 -27.61 1.33 7.52
C LEU A 337 -28.66 1.70 6.47
N THR A 338 -28.36 1.50 5.18
CA THR A 338 -29.34 1.74 4.11
C THR A 338 -30.09 0.46 3.78
N LEU A 339 -31.36 0.37 4.18
CA LEU A 339 -32.25 -0.74 3.86
C LEU A 339 -32.87 -0.58 2.47
N ARG A 340 -32.40 -1.35 1.48
CA ARG A 340 -33.11 -1.50 0.19
C ARG A 340 -34.20 -2.57 0.32
N ILE A 341 -35.43 -2.11 0.48
CA ILE A 341 -36.61 -2.99 0.44
C ILE A 341 -37.02 -3.20 -1.02
N PRO A 342 -37.07 -4.45 -1.55
CA PRO A 342 -37.55 -4.71 -2.90
C PRO A 342 -38.98 -4.20 -3.11
N ARG A 343 -39.29 -3.62 -4.29
CA ARG A 343 -40.59 -3.01 -4.64
C ARG A 343 -41.84 -3.86 -4.32
N LYS A 344 -41.70 -5.17 -4.16
CA LYS A 344 -42.76 -6.12 -3.79
C LYS A 344 -43.24 -6.03 -2.32
N TYR A 345 -42.61 -5.20 -1.48
CA TYR A 345 -42.94 -5.08 -0.04
C TYR A 345 -43.49 -3.69 0.39
N VAL A 346 -43.86 -2.81 -0.54
CA VAL A 346 -44.26 -1.41 -0.27
C VAL A 346 -45.63 -1.27 0.43
N HIS A 347 -46.39 -2.35 0.67
CA HIS A 347 -47.76 -2.28 1.21
C HIS A 347 -47.98 -2.87 2.61
N ARG A 348 -46.92 -3.21 3.36
CA ARG A 348 -47.09 -3.64 4.76
C ARG A 348 -46.42 -2.64 5.71
N ARG A 349 -47.23 -1.99 6.56
CA ARG A 349 -46.75 -1.14 7.66
C ARG A 349 -45.92 -2.02 8.60
N HIS A 350 -44.62 -1.75 8.71
CA HIS A 350 -43.76 -2.36 9.71
C HIS A 350 -43.34 -1.29 10.71
N TYR A 351 -43.70 -1.49 11.98
CA TYR A 351 -43.21 -0.68 13.09
C TYR A 351 -41.79 -1.13 13.43
N CYS A 352 -40.82 -0.22 13.31
CA CYS A 352 -39.48 -0.43 13.86
C CYS A 352 -39.52 -0.04 15.35
N ARG A 353 -39.40 -1.02 16.25
CA ARG A 353 -39.25 -0.78 17.69
C ARG A 353 -37.77 -0.85 18.04
N VAL A 354 -37.15 0.30 18.25
CA VAL A 354 -35.80 0.41 18.81
C VAL A 354 -35.91 0.17 20.32
N TYR A 355 -35.30 -0.90 20.84
CA TYR A 355 -35.17 -1.10 22.28
C TYR A 355 -33.85 -0.48 22.75
N SER A 356 -33.94 0.55 23.59
CA SER A 356 -32.81 1.01 24.40
C SER A 356 -32.65 0.07 25.60
N ILE A 357 -31.43 -0.40 25.84
CA ILE A 357 -31.08 -1.17 27.04
C ILE A 357 -30.58 -0.17 28.10
N PRO A 358 -31.23 0.00 29.26
CA PRO A 358 -30.72 0.87 30.31
C PRO A 358 -29.61 0.19 31.11
N TYR A 359 -28.53 0.95 31.32
CA TYR A 359 -27.35 0.58 32.11
C TYR A 359 -27.68 0.57 33.62
N SER A 360 -27.50 -0.56 34.29
CA SER A 360 -27.60 -0.68 35.76
C SER A 360 -26.23 -0.99 36.35
N ARG A 361 -25.69 -0.04 37.12
CA ARG A 361 -24.45 -0.19 37.92
C ARG A 361 -24.65 -1.21 39.03
N LYS A 362 -23.78 -2.22 39.11
CA LYS A 362 -23.14 -2.70 40.35
C LYS A 362 -21.76 -3.24 40.00
#